data_AF-A0A5C1MGW3-F1
#
_entry.id   AF-A0A5C1MGW3-F1
#
_cell.length_a   1.000
_cell.length_b   1.000
_cell.length_c   1.000
_cell.angle_alpha   90.00
_cell.angle_beta   90.00
_cell.angle_gamma   90.00
#
_symmetry.space_group_name_H-M   'P 1'
#
loop_
_entity.id
_entity.type
_entity.pdbx_description
1 polymer ?
#
loop_
_entity_poly.entity_id
_entity_poly.type
_entity_poly.pdbx_seq_one_letter_code
_entity_poly.pdbx_strand_id
1 'polypeptide(L)'
;MKKLMVTVCAVSVFCGAVQAFAALPAERKNIGPLYGKNCPKVVDSLPERIAKLKIEIAKGDKVYSPDELKLLERKLKEDNQTMRSLHKPGK
;
A
#
# COMPACT_ATOMS: atom_id res chain seq x y z
N MET A 1 -62.30 11.57 -3.05
CA MET A 1 -62.74 10.30 -3.67
C MET A 1 -61.83 9.99 -4.86
N LYS A 2 -61.23 8.79 -4.87
CA LYS A 2 -60.90 7.96 -6.06
C LYS A 2 -59.86 8.56 -7.03
N LYS A 3 -58.57 8.26 -6.85
CA LYS A 3 -57.83 7.12 -7.42
C LYS A 3 -57.60 7.21 -8.94
N LEU A 4 -56.32 7.07 -9.28
CA LEU A 4 -55.74 6.41 -10.46
C LEU A 4 -55.60 7.25 -11.74
N MET A 5 -54.35 7.52 -12.12
CA MET A 5 -53.78 7.03 -13.40
C MET A 5 -52.25 7.18 -13.37
N VAL A 6 -51.61 6.03 -13.22
CA VAL A 6 -50.20 5.73 -13.51
C VAL A 6 -49.97 5.86 -15.01
N THR A 7 -48.83 6.43 -15.45
CA THR A 7 -48.06 6.10 -16.69
C THR A 7 -46.79 6.97 -16.68
N VAL A 8 -45.61 6.51 -16.24
CA VAL A 8 -44.58 5.67 -16.91
C VAL A 8 -43.87 6.34 -18.09
N CYS A 9 -42.52 6.32 -18.01
CA CYS A 9 -41.47 6.69 -18.98
C CYS A 9 -41.21 8.20 -19.14
N ALA A 10 -39.98 8.73 -19.09
CA ALA A 10 -38.69 8.15 -19.42
C ALA A 10 -37.58 8.76 -18.54
N VAL A 11 -36.80 7.92 -17.87
CA VAL A 11 -35.55 8.31 -17.21
C VAL A 11 -34.49 8.47 -18.30
N SER A 12 -34.37 9.68 -18.85
CA SER A 12 -33.20 10.10 -19.61
C SER A 12 -32.20 10.74 -18.64
N VAL A 13 -31.48 9.90 -17.88
CA VAL A 13 -30.27 10.34 -17.19
C VAL A 13 -29.24 10.69 -18.25
N PHE A 14 -29.12 11.99 -18.50
CA PHE A 14 -28.13 12.57 -19.37
C PHE A 14 -26.75 12.26 -18.80
N CYS A 15 -26.00 11.44 -19.52
CA CYS A 15 -24.59 11.16 -19.29
C CYS A 15 -23.79 12.46 -19.52
N GLY A 16 -23.47 13.17 -18.44
CA GLY A 16 -22.60 14.34 -18.44
C GLY A 16 -21.36 14.09 -17.61
N ALA A 17 -20.40 13.32 -18.13
CA ALA A 17 -19.11 13.09 -17.51
C ALA A 17 -18.18 14.30 -17.76
N VAL A 18 -18.04 15.19 -16.79
CA VAL A 18 -16.93 16.16 -16.70
C VAL A 18 -16.73 16.47 -15.21
N GLN A 19 -15.61 16.14 -14.57
CA GLN A 19 -14.42 16.97 -14.62
C GLN A 19 -13.15 16.22 -14.19
N ALA A 20 -12.09 16.51 -14.93
CA ALA A 20 -10.72 16.06 -14.74
C ALA A 20 -10.15 16.48 -13.38
N PHE A 21 -9.70 15.51 -12.57
CA PHE A 21 -8.76 15.76 -11.49
C PHE A 21 -7.34 15.80 -12.07
N ALA A 22 -6.90 16.98 -12.49
CA ALA A 22 -5.51 17.27 -12.84
C ALA A 22 -5.05 18.51 -12.08
N ALA A 23 -4.70 18.34 -10.80
CA ALA A 23 -3.89 19.28 -10.04
C ALA A 23 -3.22 18.53 -8.86
N LEU A 24 -2.06 17.92 -9.12
CA LEU A 24 -1.09 17.61 -8.07
C LEU A 24 0.02 18.68 -8.15
N PRO A 25 0.20 19.54 -7.13
CA PRO A 25 1.40 20.36 -7.06
C PRO A 25 2.61 19.49 -6.71
N ALA A 26 3.74 19.90 -7.28
CA ALA A 26 4.99 19.17 -7.32
C ALA A 26 5.66 19.00 -5.94
N GLU A 27 6.44 17.91 -5.89
CA GLU A 27 7.57 17.66 -4.99
C GLU A 27 7.29 16.88 -3.68
N ARG A 28 7.62 15.58 -3.70
CA ARG A 28 8.83 15.01 -3.04
C ARG A 28 8.84 13.47 -3.13
N LYS A 29 9.82 12.97 -3.92
CA LYS A 29 10.50 11.65 -3.87
C LYS A 29 9.77 10.40 -4.41
N ASN A 30 10.01 10.13 -5.70
CA ASN A 30 10.10 8.82 -6.37
C ASN A 30 9.09 7.74 -5.94
N ILE A 31 7.84 7.94 -6.34
CA ILE A 31 6.87 6.86 -6.49
C ILE A 31 7.08 6.32 -7.90
N GLY A 32 7.86 5.25 -8.06
CA GLY A 32 7.92 4.53 -9.33
C GLY A 32 6.62 3.72 -9.50
N PRO A 33 5.72 4.05 -10.44
CA PRO A 33 4.47 3.35 -10.59
C PRO A 33 4.66 2.19 -11.57
N LEU A 34 5.28 1.11 -11.10
CA LEU A 34 5.25 -0.19 -11.80
C LEU A 34 4.77 -1.31 -10.86
N TYR A 35 3.94 -0.99 -9.87
CA TYR A 35 3.19 -2.01 -9.17
C TYR A 35 1.97 -2.39 -10.01
N GLY A 36 2.15 -3.46 -10.80
CA GLY A 36 1.13 -4.05 -11.64
C GLY A 36 -0.17 -4.26 -10.86
N LYS A 37 -1.22 -3.62 -11.35
CA LYS A 37 -2.60 -3.94 -11.01
C LYS A 37 -2.81 -5.43 -11.37
N ASN A 38 -2.98 -6.28 -10.36
CA ASN A 38 -3.17 -7.75 -10.43
C ASN A 38 -1.91 -8.64 -10.31
N CYS A 39 -1.25 -8.64 -9.14
CA CYS A 39 -0.51 -9.83 -8.69
C CYS A 39 -1.21 -10.41 -7.45
N PRO A 40 -1.88 -11.58 -7.55
CA PRO A 40 -2.65 -12.17 -6.43
C PRO A 40 -1.81 -12.75 -5.28
N LYS A 41 -0.51 -12.45 -5.23
CA LYS A 41 0.38 -12.68 -4.08
C LYS A 41 1.45 -11.61 -4.09
N VAL A 42 1.16 -10.45 -3.51
CA VAL A 42 2.19 -9.43 -3.30
C VAL A 42 3.09 -9.94 -2.18
N VAL A 43 4.20 -10.55 -2.56
CA VAL A 43 5.32 -10.73 -1.63
C VAL A 43 5.80 -9.33 -1.29
N ASP A 44 5.80 -8.98 0.00
CA ASP A 44 6.26 -7.67 0.46
C ASP A 44 7.66 -7.39 -0.08
N SER A 45 7.89 -6.18 -0.56
CA SER A 45 9.21 -5.73 -0.99
C SER A 45 10.18 -5.71 0.21
N LEU A 46 11.49 -5.79 -0.06
CA LEU A 46 12.50 -5.78 1.00
C LEU A 46 12.41 -4.53 1.93
N PRO A 47 12.19 -3.30 1.41
CA PRO A 47 11.97 -2.13 2.25
C PRO A 47 10.71 -2.23 3.12
N GLU A 48 9.60 -2.76 2.58
CA GLU A 48 8.35 -2.96 3.32
C GLU A 48 8.54 -3.98 4.45
N ARG A 49 9.26 -5.07 4.19
CA ARG A 49 9.60 -6.07 5.21
C ARG A 49 10.40 -5.46 6.36
N ILE A 50 11.41 -4.63 6.05
CA ILE A 50 12.21 -3.93 7.06
C ILE A 50 11.34 -2.98 7.89
N ALA A 51 10.42 -2.25 7.27
CA ALA A 51 9.50 -1.36 7.97
C ALA A 51 8.58 -2.13 8.92
N LYS A 52 8.01 -3.27 8.47
CA LYS A 52 7.18 -4.13 9.33
C LYS A 52 7.97 -4.69 10.51
N LEU A 53 9.18 -5.20 10.29
CA LEU A 53 10.03 -5.70 11.38
C LEU A 53 10.33 -4.63 12.43
N LYS A 54 10.57 -3.37 12.01
CA LYS A 54 10.75 -2.25 12.96
C LYS A 54 9.51 -1.99 13.80
N ILE A 55 8.32 -2.04 13.20
CA ILE A 55 7.05 -1.86 13.91
C ILE A 55 6.83 -2.98 14.92
N GLU A 56 7.09 -4.23 14.53
CA GLU A 56 6.94 -5.38 15.43
C GLU A 56 7.93 -5.35 16.59
N ILE A 57 9.20 -5.00 16.33
CA ILE A 57 10.21 -4.82 17.40
C ILE A 57 9.82 -3.68 18.34
N ALA A 58 9.21 -2.60 17.82
CA ALA A 58 8.76 -1.48 18.64
C ALA A 58 7.62 -1.86 19.61
N LYS A 59 6.90 -2.95 19.37
CA LYS A 59 5.92 -3.48 20.34
C LYS A 59 6.62 -4.03 21.60
N GLY A 60 7.87 -4.48 21.46
CA GLY A 60 8.72 -4.88 22.57
C GLY A 60 8.20 -6.08 23.35
N ASP A 61 8.58 -6.11 24.62
CA ASP A 61 8.27 -7.17 25.60
C ASP A 61 6.79 -7.27 25.96
N LYS A 62 5.98 -6.27 25.57
CA LYS A 62 4.52 -6.29 25.74
C LYS A 62 3.82 -7.34 24.88
N VAL A 63 4.45 -7.73 23.76
CA VAL A 63 3.86 -8.65 22.77
C VAL A 63 4.75 -9.86 22.52
N TYR A 64 6.06 -9.69 22.63
CA TYR A 64 7.05 -10.72 22.29
C TYR A 64 7.92 -11.07 23.49
N SER A 65 8.30 -12.34 23.58
CA SER A 65 9.34 -12.76 24.52
C SER A 65 10.72 -12.20 24.15
N PRO A 66 11.68 -12.16 25.09
CA PRO A 66 13.04 -11.70 24.80
C PRO A 66 13.73 -12.46 23.66
N ASP A 67 13.46 -13.76 23.53
CA ASP A 67 14.05 -14.58 22.48
C ASP A 67 13.40 -14.34 21.10
N GLU A 68 12.10 -14.06 21.06
CA GLU A 68 11.40 -13.65 19.85
C GLU A 68 11.85 -12.27 19.38
N LEU A 69 12.06 -11.32 20.30
CA LEU A 69 12.62 -10.01 19.96
C LEU A 69 14.02 -10.14 19.37
N LYS A 70 14.89 -10.97 19.95
CA LYS A 70 16.22 -11.26 19.37
C LYS A 70 16.11 -11.84 17.97
N LEU A 71 15.13 -12.72 17.73
CA LEU A 71 14.90 -13.29 16.41
C LEU A 71 14.47 -12.22 15.39
N LEU A 72 13.55 -11.33 15.78
CA LEU A 72 13.10 -10.21 14.95
C LEU A 72 14.24 -9.25 14.63
N GLU A 73 15.07 -8.91 15.62
CA GLU A 73 16.25 -8.04 15.45
C GLU A 73 17.28 -8.67 14.51
N ARG A 74 17.55 -9.97 14.66
CA ARG A 74 18.44 -10.71 13.75
C ARG A 74 17.93 -10.64 12.32
N LYS A 75 16.63 -10.87 12.11
CA LYS A 75 16.00 -10.81 10.79
C LYS A 75 16.05 -9.40 10.18
N LEU A 76 15.84 -8.37 11.01
CA LEU A 76 16.00 -6.98 10.61
C LEU A 76 17.44 -6.70 10.14
N LYS A 77 18.45 -7.22 10.84
CA LYS A 77 19.86 -7.06 10.48
C LYS A 77 20.18 -7.71 9.13
N GLU A 78 19.70 -8.93 8.91
CA GLU A 78 19.87 -9.68 7.65
C GLU A 78 19.23 -8.95 6.46
N ASP A 79 17.99 -8.48 6.63
CA ASP A 79 17.29 -7.75 5.57
C ASP A 79 17.97 -6.40 5.26
N ASN A 80 18.47 -5.67 6.28
CA ASN A 80 19.24 -4.45 6.07
C ASN A 80 20.59 -4.72 5.38
N GLN A 81 21.27 -5.81 5.72
CA GLN A 81 22.51 -6.20 5.04
C GLN A 81 22.24 -6.52 3.57
N THR A 82 21.14 -7.22 3.28
CA THR A 82 20.71 -7.51 1.92
C THR A 82 20.46 -6.21 1.16
N MET A 83 19.71 -5.26 1.74
CA MET A 83 19.46 -3.96 1.12
C MET A 83 20.76 -3.21 0.82
N ARG A 84 21.70 -3.19 1.78
CA ARG A 84 23.02 -2.57 1.59
C ARG A 84 23.80 -3.23 0.46
N SER A 85 23.79 -4.55 0.37
CA SER A 85 24.47 -5.30 -0.69
C SER A 85 23.88 -4.99 -2.07
N LEU A 86 22.55 -4.85 -2.17
CA LEU A 86 21.87 -4.45 -3.40
C LEU A 86 22.19 -3.00 -3.83
N HIS A 87 22.51 -2.13 -2.86
CA HIS A 87 22.83 -0.72 -3.12
C HIS A 87 24.32 -0.48 -3.39
N LYS A 88 25.18 -1.49 -3.26
CA LYS A 88 26.60 -1.34 -3.63
C LYS A 88 26.70 -1.34 -5.16
N PRO A 89 27.39 -0.35 -5.75
CA PRO A 89 27.71 -0.43 -7.17
C PRO A 89 28.55 -1.68 -7.44
N GLY A 90 28.21 -2.42 -8.49
CA GLY A 90 29.02 -3.53 -8.98
C GLY A 90 30.43 -3.03 -9.29
N LYS A 91 31.45 -3.77 -8.88
CA LYS A 91 32.86 -3.45 -9.19
C LYS A 91 33.12 -3.58 -10.68
#